data_AF-A0A8S1H8E9-F1
#
_entry.id   AF-A0A8S1H8E9-F1
#
_cell.length_a   1.000
_cell.length_b   1.000
_cell.length_c   1.000
_cell.angle_alpha   90.00
_cell.angle_beta   90.00
_cell.angle_gamma   90.00
#
_symmetry.space_group_name_H-M   'P 1'
#
loop_
_entity.id
_entity.type
_entity.pdbx_description
1 polymer ?
#
loop_
_entity_poly.entity_id
_entity_poly.type
_entity_poly.pdbx_seq_one_letter_code
_entity_poly.pdbx_strand_id
1 'polypeptide(L)'
;MDPNLIQQMTLQDPAEARFTNLERTLEQKNSRQLGVIASDFTQRSQEPLNQKLTTLISGLQELDAIRRNFDDIRVPMELLTFLDQGKNPQLFTKEVLERTLQKNKEVNGKIEMYKKFKAYLLKELGDEAPAIAVMYRTLREEKEREPSPS
;
A
#
# COMPACT_ATOMS: atom_id res chain seq x y z
N MET A 1 -9.57 -40.40 -2.53
CA MET A 1 -8.71 -39.24 -2.20
C MET A 1 -7.42 -39.45 -2.96
N ASP A 2 -7.30 -38.85 -4.13
CA ASP A 2 -6.14 -39.04 -5.01
C ASP A 2 -4.87 -38.44 -4.37
N PRO A 3 -3.78 -39.21 -4.22
CA PRO A 3 -2.53 -38.72 -3.64
C PRO A 3 -1.86 -37.62 -4.50
N ASN A 4 -2.29 -37.44 -5.75
CA ASN A 4 -1.87 -36.35 -6.62
C ASN A 4 -2.50 -34.99 -6.28
N LEU A 5 -3.57 -34.94 -5.48
CA LEU A 5 -4.23 -33.68 -5.14
C LEU A 5 -3.50 -32.93 -4.01
N ILE A 6 -2.80 -33.67 -3.13
CA ILE A 6 -1.97 -33.09 -2.06
C ILE A 6 -0.63 -32.58 -2.63
N GLN A 7 -0.11 -33.21 -3.69
CA GLN A 7 1.11 -32.76 -4.37
C GLN A 7 0.91 -31.44 -5.14
N GLN A 8 -0.33 -31.04 -5.45
CA GLN A 8 -0.63 -29.79 -6.16
C GLN A 8 -0.83 -28.58 -5.22
N MET A 9 -0.78 -28.76 -3.89
CA MET A 9 -0.95 -27.68 -2.91
C MET A 9 0.35 -26.96 -2.50
N THR A 10 1.46 -27.18 -3.20
CA THR A 10 2.72 -26.44 -3.00
C THR A 10 3.23 -25.82 -4.29
N LEU A 11 2.34 -25.16 -5.03
CA LEU A 11 2.79 -24.13 -5.97
C LEU A 11 3.13 -22.90 -5.11
N GLN A 12 4.39 -22.74 -4.72
CA GLN A 12 4.87 -21.44 -4.24
C GLN A 12 4.49 -20.41 -5.31
N ASP A 13 3.68 -19.42 -4.95
CA ASP A 13 3.29 -18.37 -5.88
C ASP A 13 4.58 -17.73 -6.41
N PRO A 14 4.78 -17.64 -7.75
CA PRO A 14 5.96 -17.01 -8.32
C PRO A 14 6.19 -15.58 -7.78
N ALA A 15 5.12 -14.89 -7.37
CA ALA A 15 5.21 -13.60 -6.70
C ALA A 15 5.81 -13.69 -5.29
N GLU A 16 5.52 -14.74 -4.52
CA GLU A 16 6.05 -14.96 -3.17
C GLU A 16 7.52 -15.43 -3.20
N ALA A 17 7.86 -16.21 -4.23
CA ALA A 17 9.22 -16.68 -4.47
C ALA A 17 10.23 -15.52 -4.66
N ARG A 18 9.84 -14.46 -5.39
CA ARG A 18 10.72 -13.29 -5.57
C ARG A 18 10.97 -12.53 -4.25
N PHE A 19 9.97 -12.40 -3.37
CA PHE A 19 10.15 -11.76 -2.06
C PHE A 19 11.02 -12.60 -1.13
N THR A 20 10.80 -13.92 -1.10
CA THR A 20 11.65 -14.84 -0.35
C THR A 20 13.11 -14.74 -0.81
N ASN A 21 13.33 -14.62 -2.13
CA ASN A 21 14.67 -14.46 -2.68
C ASN A 21 15.30 -13.11 -2.26
N LEU A 22 14.55 -12.02 -2.35
CA LEU A 22 14.99 -10.69 -1.89
C LEU A 22 15.36 -10.71 -0.40
N GLU A 23 14.52 -11.31 0.44
CA GLU A 23 14.78 -11.46 1.87
C GLU A 23 16.08 -12.23 2.12
N ARG A 24 16.29 -13.37 1.44
CA ARG A 24 17.52 -14.14 1.55
C ARG A 24 18.76 -13.33 1.15
N THR A 25 18.70 -12.55 0.08
CA THR A 25 19.81 -11.70 -0.37
C THR A 25 20.09 -10.59 0.65
N LEU A 26 19.05 -9.99 1.24
CA LEU A 26 19.16 -8.96 2.28
C LEU A 26 19.66 -9.49 3.63
N GLU A 27 19.28 -10.71 4.01
CA GLU A 27 19.67 -11.34 5.27
C GLU A 27 21.13 -11.78 5.32
N GLN A 28 21.90 -11.62 4.24
CA GLN A 28 23.31 -11.97 4.24
C GLN A 28 24.08 -11.24 5.34
N LYS A 29 24.38 -11.96 6.43
CA LYS A 29 25.12 -11.53 7.63
C LYS A 29 26.59 -11.15 7.36
N ASN A 30 26.99 -11.02 6.10
CA ASN A 30 28.36 -10.75 5.68
C ASN A 30 28.86 -9.41 6.24
N SER A 31 28.00 -8.39 6.33
CA SER A 31 28.34 -7.09 6.92
C SER A 31 28.69 -7.19 8.41
N ARG A 32 27.92 -7.96 9.20
CA ARG A 32 28.21 -8.21 10.62
C ARG A 32 29.51 -8.97 10.81
N GLN A 33 29.71 -10.05 10.04
CA GLN A 33 30.94 -10.86 10.13
C GLN A 33 32.18 -10.05 9.75
N LEU A 34 32.09 -9.20 8.71
CA LEU A 34 33.12 -8.22 8.37
C LEU A 34 33.42 -7.28 9.53
N GLY A 35 32.39 -6.75 10.19
CA GLY A 35 32.57 -5.89 11.37
C GLY A 35 33.34 -6.58 12.50
N VAL A 36 33.06 -7.86 12.76
CA VAL A 36 33.80 -8.65 13.77
C VAL A 36 35.27 -8.82 13.38
N ILE A 37 35.53 -9.24 12.13
CA ILE A 37 36.91 -9.44 11.64
C ILE A 37 37.70 -8.13 11.64
N ALA A 38 37.05 -7.02 11.28
CA ALA A 38 37.69 -5.70 11.26
C ALA A 38 37.96 -5.15 12.67
N SER A 39 37.13 -5.49 13.65
CA SER A 39 37.31 -5.05 15.05
C SER A 39 38.51 -5.76 15.70
N ASP A 40 38.69 -7.06 15.43
CA ASP A 40 39.78 -7.89 15.98
C ASP A 40 40.79 -8.29 14.89
N PHE A 41 41.21 -7.33 14.06
CA PHE A 41 42.02 -7.61 12.89
C PHE A 41 43.45 -8.08 13.25
N THR A 42 43.89 -9.15 12.58
CA THR A 42 45.26 -9.68 12.64
C THR A 42 45.80 -9.98 11.24
N GLN A 43 47.11 -10.21 11.12
CA GLN A 43 47.72 -10.55 9.82
C GLN A 43 47.12 -11.84 9.19
N ARG A 44 46.62 -12.76 10.02
CA ARG A 44 45.95 -14.00 9.57
C ARG A 44 44.52 -13.79 9.10
N SER A 45 43.87 -12.67 9.46
CA SER A 45 42.49 -12.39 9.07
C SER A 45 42.36 -11.65 7.74
N GLN A 46 43.47 -11.26 7.10
CA GLN A 46 43.45 -10.55 5.81
C GLN A 46 42.72 -11.32 4.71
N GLU A 47 43.01 -12.61 4.57
CA GLU A 47 42.39 -13.44 3.54
C GLU A 47 40.88 -13.66 3.80
N PRO A 48 40.43 -14.06 5.01
CA PRO A 48 39.01 -14.11 5.35
C PRO A 48 38.28 -12.78 5.16
N LEU A 49 38.93 -11.65 5.50
CA LEU A 49 38.37 -10.31 5.32
C LEU A 49 38.12 -10.03 3.83
N ASN A 50 39.12 -10.29 2.97
CA ASN A 50 38.99 -10.10 1.52
C ASN A 50 37.89 -10.98 0.93
N GLN A 51 37.82 -12.26 1.32
CA GLN A 51 36.76 -13.16 0.88
C GLN A 51 35.36 -12.62 1.24
N LYS A 52 35.21 -12.10 2.46
CA LYS A 52 33.94 -11.53 2.94
C LYS A 52 33.61 -10.21 2.24
N LEU A 53 34.59 -9.36 1.95
CA LEU A 53 34.41 -8.15 1.16
C LEU A 53 33.91 -8.48 -0.25
N THR A 54 34.56 -9.43 -0.93
CA THR A 54 34.13 -9.90 -2.26
C THR A 54 32.70 -10.44 -2.22
N THR A 55 32.36 -11.22 -1.19
CA THR A 55 30.99 -11.76 -1.05
C THR A 55 29.97 -10.64 -0.83
N LEU A 56 30.29 -9.63 -0.03
CA LEU A 56 29.43 -8.46 0.17
C LEU A 56 29.22 -7.68 -1.14
N ILE A 57 30.29 -7.46 -1.90
CA ILE A 57 30.21 -6.78 -3.20
C ILE A 57 29.31 -7.56 -4.16
N SER A 58 29.51 -8.88 -4.28
CA SER A 58 28.67 -9.74 -5.10
C SER A 58 27.20 -9.72 -4.66
N GLY A 59 26.93 -9.74 -3.35
CA GLY A 59 25.55 -9.64 -2.83
C GLY A 59 24.88 -8.30 -3.17
N LEU A 60 25.62 -7.18 -3.10
CA LEU A 60 25.10 -5.87 -3.50
C LEU A 60 24.83 -5.77 -5.01
N GLN A 61 25.70 -6.37 -5.84
CA GLN A 61 25.50 -6.46 -7.29
C GLN A 61 24.26 -7.31 -7.64
N GLU A 62 24.06 -8.42 -6.95
CA GLU A 62 22.88 -9.26 -7.10
C GLU A 62 21.60 -8.50 -6.70
N LEU A 63 21.64 -7.74 -5.59
CA LEU A 63 20.53 -6.91 -5.14
C LEU A 63 20.15 -5.87 -6.21
N ASP A 64 21.12 -5.18 -6.80
CA ASP A 64 20.85 -4.21 -7.87
C ASP A 64 20.26 -4.89 -9.14
N ALA A 65 20.73 -6.10 -9.46
CA ALA A 65 20.22 -6.86 -10.60
C ALA A 65 18.76 -7.30 -10.41
N ILE A 66 18.36 -7.72 -9.20
CA ILE A 66 16.98 -8.13 -8.91
C ILE A 66 16.03 -6.96 -8.68
N ARG A 67 16.53 -5.72 -8.53
CA ARG A 67 15.71 -4.52 -8.29
C ARG A 67 14.56 -4.37 -9.28
N ARG A 68 14.82 -4.64 -10.56
CA ARG A 68 13.83 -4.52 -11.66
C ARG A 68 12.65 -5.49 -11.52
N ASN A 69 12.79 -6.56 -10.74
CA ASN A 69 11.72 -7.53 -10.48
C ASN A 69 10.61 -6.98 -9.57
N PHE A 70 10.80 -5.76 -9.03
CA PHE A 70 9.89 -5.09 -8.10
C PHE A 70 9.42 -3.73 -8.62
N ASP A 71 9.61 -3.42 -9.91
CA ASP A 71 9.13 -2.16 -10.52
C ASP A 71 7.59 -2.02 -10.46
N ASP A 72 6.87 -3.12 -10.27
CA ASP A 72 5.42 -3.16 -10.04
C ASP A 72 4.99 -2.69 -8.64
N ILE A 73 5.94 -2.56 -7.71
CA ILE A 73 5.67 -2.21 -6.31
C ILE A 73 5.95 -0.73 -6.07
N ARG A 74 4.93 -0.02 -5.57
CA ARG A 74 5.08 1.37 -5.12
C ARG A 74 5.08 1.43 -3.61
N VAL A 75 6.17 1.93 -3.03
CA VAL A 75 6.29 2.16 -1.59
C VAL A 75 5.92 3.61 -1.29
N PRO A 76 4.91 3.87 -0.43
CA PRO A 76 4.56 5.22 -0.03
C PRO A 76 5.72 5.91 0.70
N MET A 77 6.05 7.14 0.35
CA MET A 77 7.13 7.90 1.00
C MET A 77 6.86 8.14 2.49
N GLU A 78 5.59 8.32 2.87
CA GLU A 78 5.18 8.47 4.27
C GLU A 78 5.57 7.25 5.13
N LEU A 79 5.64 6.05 4.53
CA LEU A 79 6.07 4.84 5.23
C LEU A 79 7.54 4.92 5.66
N LEU A 80 8.40 5.60 4.88
CA LEU A 80 9.82 5.74 5.20
C LEU A 80 10.01 6.47 6.53
N THR A 81 9.15 7.45 6.84
CA THR A 81 9.18 8.16 8.13
C THR A 81 8.93 7.22 9.32
N PHE A 82 8.11 6.17 9.15
CA PHE A 82 7.91 5.15 10.18
C PHE A 82 9.15 4.28 10.34
N LEU A 83 9.78 3.88 9.23
CA LEU A 83 11.01 3.08 9.23
C LEU A 83 12.18 3.83 9.88
N ASP A 84 12.38 5.11 9.55
CA ASP A 84 13.46 5.94 10.10
C ASP A 84 13.31 6.12 11.62
N GLN A 85 12.09 6.09 12.13
CA GLN A 85 11.78 6.14 13.56
C GLN A 85 11.83 4.77 14.25
N GLY A 86 12.14 3.69 13.51
CA GLY A 86 12.14 2.32 14.02
C GLY A 86 10.75 1.79 14.39
N LYS A 87 9.67 2.40 13.87
CA LYS A 87 8.29 1.95 14.09
C LYS A 87 7.96 0.79 13.16
N ASN A 88 7.03 -0.06 13.60
CA ASN A 88 6.51 -1.13 12.77
C ASN A 88 5.73 -0.56 11.56
N PRO A 89 6.11 -0.88 10.31
CA PRO A 89 5.39 -0.50 9.08
C PRO A 89 3.89 -0.79 9.09
N GLN A 90 3.46 -1.84 9.78
CA GLN A 90 2.05 -2.22 9.88
C GLN A 90 1.20 -1.16 10.60
N LEU A 91 1.81 -0.32 11.43
CA LEU A 91 1.11 0.80 12.07
C LEU A 91 0.69 1.86 11.05
N PHE A 92 1.51 2.12 10.03
CA PHE A 92 1.14 3.01 8.93
C PHE A 92 -0.07 2.45 8.17
N THR A 93 -0.03 1.15 7.82
CA THR A 93 -1.16 0.48 7.15
C THR A 93 -2.44 0.63 7.97
N LYS A 94 -2.37 0.40 9.28
CA LYS A 94 -3.49 0.58 10.20
C LYS A 94 -4.00 2.03 10.19
N GLU A 95 -3.12 3.02 10.32
CA GLU A 95 -3.49 4.44 10.35
C GLU A 95 -4.17 4.88 9.04
N VAL A 96 -3.67 4.43 7.89
CA VAL A 96 -4.27 4.72 6.58
C VAL A 96 -5.67 4.11 6.47
N LEU A 97 -5.86 2.86 6.91
CA LEU A 97 -7.17 2.21 6.92
C LEU A 97 -8.16 2.94 7.83
N GLU A 98 -7.72 3.31 9.04
CA GLU A 98 -8.55 4.04 10.01
C GLU A 98 -8.92 5.43 9.48
N ARG A 99 -7.97 6.18 8.91
CA ARG A 99 -8.21 7.48 8.28
C ARG A 99 -9.19 7.37 7.13
N THR A 100 -9.04 6.35 6.28
CA THR A 100 -9.93 6.10 5.14
C THR A 100 -11.35 5.78 5.61
N LEU A 101 -11.48 4.92 6.63
CA LEU A 101 -12.78 4.58 7.22
C LEU A 101 -13.45 5.82 7.82
N GLN A 102 -12.70 6.62 8.59
CA GLN A 102 -13.22 7.84 9.19
C GLN A 102 -13.66 8.84 8.11
N LYS A 103 -12.87 8.98 7.04
CA LYS A 103 -13.22 9.87 5.93
C LYS A 103 -14.46 9.40 5.18
N ASN A 104 -14.62 8.10 4.98
CA ASN A 104 -15.81 7.51 4.37
C ASN A 104 -17.07 7.81 5.21
N LYS A 105 -16.99 7.60 6.53
CA LYS A 105 -18.09 7.94 7.46
C LYS A 105 -18.43 9.43 7.42
N GLU A 106 -17.42 10.30 7.46
CA GLU A 106 -17.59 11.75 7.37
C GLU A 106 -18.31 12.16 6.08
N VAL A 107 -17.86 11.64 4.93
CA VAL A 107 -18.45 11.94 3.62
C VAL A 107 -19.89 11.43 3.54
N ASN A 108 -20.17 10.23 4.01
CA ASN A 108 -21.53 9.69 4.06
C ASN A 108 -22.45 10.56 4.93
N GLY A 109 -21.99 10.99 6.10
CA GLY A 109 -22.74 11.92 6.95
C GLY A 109 -23.05 13.24 6.26
N LYS A 110 -22.08 13.80 5.49
CA LYS A 110 -22.32 15.00 4.67
C LYS A 110 -23.38 14.74 3.59
N ILE A 111 -23.31 13.60 2.89
CA ILE A 111 -24.31 13.22 1.88
C ILE A 111 -25.71 13.16 2.49
N GLU A 112 -25.86 12.53 3.66
CA GLU A 112 -27.14 12.47 4.36
C GLU A 112 -27.64 13.85 4.77
N MET A 113 -26.75 14.72 5.26
CA MET A 113 -27.10 16.09 5.64
C MET A 113 -27.57 16.90 4.42
N TYR A 114 -26.88 16.79 3.27
CA TYR A 114 -27.30 17.44 2.03
C TYR A 114 -28.64 16.89 1.52
N LYS A 115 -28.89 15.58 1.64
CA LYS A 115 -30.19 14.98 1.29
C LYS A 115 -31.32 15.54 2.16
N LYS A 116 -31.12 15.63 3.48
CA LYS A 116 -32.08 16.21 4.41
C LYS A 116 -32.32 17.69 4.12
N PHE A 117 -31.24 18.46 3.94
CA PHE A 117 -31.32 19.89 3.63
C PHE A 117 -32.11 20.14 2.34
N LYS A 118 -31.84 19.37 1.28
CA LYS A 118 -32.62 19.41 0.04
C LYS A 118 -34.10 19.12 0.29
N ALA A 119 -34.43 18.11 1.10
CA ALA A 119 -35.82 17.78 1.40
C ALA A 119 -36.53 18.93 2.15
N TYR A 120 -35.85 19.57 3.11
CA TYR A 120 -36.39 20.75 3.80
C TYR A 120 -36.64 21.92 2.86
N LEU A 121 -35.66 22.27 2.02
CA LEU A 121 -35.82 23.34 1.03
C LEU A 121 -37.00 23.07 0.08
N LEU A 122 -37.18 21.83 -0.37
CA LEU A 122 -38.30 21.47 -1.25
C LEU A 122 -39.65 21.50 -0.55
N LYS A 123 -39.67 21.25 0.76
CA LYS A 123 -40.89 21.37 1.57
C LYS A 123 -41.28 22.83 1.72
N GLU A 124 -40.38 23.67 2.23
CA GLU A 124 -40.63 25.10 2.42
C GLU A 124 -40.99 25.79 1.09
N LEU A 125 -40.30 25.47 -0.01
CA LEU A 125 -40.63 25.96 -1.34
C LEU A 125 -42.04 25.54 -1.80
N GLY A 126 -42.46 24.31 -1.44
CA GLY A 126 -43.81 23.82 -1.75
C GLY A 126 -44.89 24.54 -0.96
N ASP A 127 -44.60 24.89 0.30
CA ASP A 127 -45.52 25.57 1.21
C ASP A 127 -45.65 27.07 0.86
N GLU A 128 -44.54 27.77 0.58
CA GLU A 128 -44.55 29.21 0.26
C GLU A 128 -44.86 29.54 -1.20
N ALA A 129 -44.43 28.70 -2.15
CA ALA A 129 -44.52 28.98 -3.59
C ALA A 129 -44.81 27.72 -4.43
N PRO A 130 -46.03 27.16 -4.36
CA PRO A 130 -46.36 25.87 -4.97
C PRO A 130 -46.16 25.83 -6.49
N ALA A 131 -46.41 26.94 -7.20
CA ALA A 131 -46.19 27.02 -8.65
C ALA A 131 -44.70 26.87 -9.03
N ILE A 132 -43.80 27.46 -8.25
CA ILE A 132 -42.35 27.38 -8.45
C ILE A 132 -41.86 25.97 -8.11
N ALA A 133 -42.40 25.35 -7.05
CA ALA A 133 -42.06 23.98 -6.68
C ALA A 133 -42.40 22.96 -7.79
N VAL A 134 -43.55 23.11 -8.47
CA VAL A 134 -43.94 22.27 -9.61
C VAL A 134 -43.01 22.49 -10.81
N MET A 135 -42.66 23.75 -11.11
CA MET A 135 -41.70 24.08 -12.17
C MET A 135 -40.31 23.49 -11.89
N TYR A 136 -39.84 23.56 -10.64
CA TYR A 136 -38.56 22.95 -10.26
C TYR A 136 -38.55 21.43 -10.40
N ARG A 137 -39.64 20.74 -10.01
CA ARG A 137 -39.74 19.28 -10.12
C ARG A 137 -39.70 18.82 -11.58
N THR A 138 -40.45 19.49 -12.45
CA THR A 138 -40.48 19.20 -13.90
C THR A 138 -39.11 19.40 -14.56
N LEU A 139 -38.45 20.53 -14.32
CA LEU A 139 -37.09 20.79 -14.82
C LEU A 139 -36.05 19.78 -14.33
N ARG A 140 -36.18 19.33 -13.07
CA ARG A 140 -35.27 18.34 -12.50
C ARG A 140 -35.47 16.95 -13.13
N GLU A 141 -36.71 16.53 -13.36
CA GLU A 141 -37.01 15.27 -14.02
C GLU A 141 -36.50 15.24 -15.47
N GLU A 142 -36.52 16.38 -16.17
CA GLU A 142 -35.90 16.53 -17.50
C GLU A 142 -34.38 16.37 -17.43
N LYS A 143 -33.72 17.03 -16.47
CA LYS A 143 -32.26 16.93 -16.28
C LYS A 143 -31.79 15.52 -15.88
N GLU A 144 -32.59 14.78 -15.11
CA GLU A 144 -32.27 13.39 -14.73
C GLU A 144 -32.51 12.39 -15.89
N ARG A 145 -33.26 12.79 -16.94
CA ARG A 145 -33.42 12.01 -18.18
C ARG A 145 -32.36 12.31 -19.24
N GLU A 146 -31.60 13.39 -19.11
CA GLU A 146 -30.46 13.64 -19.99
C GLU A 146 -29.36 12.60 -19.71
N PRO A 147 -28.89 11.85 -20.73
CA PRO A 147 -27.78 10.94 -20.56
C PRO A 147 -26.55 11.75 -20.13
N SER A 148 -25.88 11.30 -19.08
CA SER A 148 -24.64 11.90 -18.58
C SER A 148 -23.64 12.08 -19.74
N PRO A 149 -23.07 13.28 -19.94
CA PRO A 149 -22.06 13.48 -20.98
C PRO A 149 -20.89 12.53 -20.73
N SER A 150 -20.52 11.82 -21.80
CA SER A 150 -19.48 10.79 -21.84
C SER A 150 -18.10 11.31 -21.45
#